data_AF-A0A255ED58-F1
#
_entry.id   AF-A0A255ED58-F1
#
_cell.length_a   1.000
_cell.length_b   1.000
_cell.length_c   1.000
_cell.angle_alpha   90.00
_cell.angle_beta   90.00
_cell.angle_gamma   90.00
#
_symmetry.space_group_name_H-M   'P 1'
#
loop_
_entity.id
_entity.type
_entity.pdbx_description
1 polymer ?
#
loop_
_entity_poly.entity_id
_entity_poly.type
_entity_poly.pdbx_seq_one_letter_code
_entity_poly.pdbx_strand_id
1 'polypeptide(L)'
;MTSATRASAHDRPAGLGEAWSDLVRLVASYGALEPEIPEPADVARAEPGCSFGRDGMRDPRPASVLVLFGAMDNRLADHQTDLVPADLDVLLTQRSTRLRKHPGQIAFPGGARDPEDPSAAFCALREAQEETGLDPTGVRVIGTLPSIPLAVSNFETTPVVAWWARPSKVAVVDDDEATRVFRVPVADLLDPQHRVRATLKRPRRDSGLPGVVSTPAFTVANTLVWGFTAMVLDRLFDLLGWAEPWDRNRRIDITGWDATKPVPPIS
;
A
#
# COMPACT_ATOMS: atom_id res chain seq x y z
N MET A 1 36.55 5.45 41.07
CA MET A 1 36.56 5.51 39.60
C MET A 1 35.60 4.46 39.10
N THR A 2 34.39 4.85 38.74
CA THR A 2 33.42 3.98 38.06
C THR A 2 32.47 4.88 37.28
N SER A 3 32.46 4.65 35.97
CA SER A 3 31.69 5.37 34.95
C SER A 3 30.21 5.49 35.29
N ALA A 4 29.65 6.67 35.09
CA ALA A 4 28.22 6.84 34.86
C ALA A 4 27.96 6.83 33.34
N THR A 5 27.15 5.87 32.94
CA THR A 5 26.79 5.48 31.58
C THR A 5 26.08 6.61 30.82
N ARG A 6 26.53 6.84 29.59
CA ARG A 6 25.85 7.65 28.56
C ARG A 6 24.54 6.95 28.19
N ALA A 7 23.39 7.53 28.53
CA ALA A 7 22.11 7.09 27.98
C ALA A 7 22.10 7.41 26.47
N SER A 8 21.78 6.41 25.66
CA SER A 8 21.76 6.46 24.19
C SER A 8 20.52 7.19 23.66
N ALA A 9 20.64 7.75 22.46
CA ALA A 9 19.63 8.52 21.76
C ALA A 9 18.55 7.63 21.09
N HIS A 10 17.85 6.80 21.86
CA HIS A 10 16.72 5.99 21.41
C HIS A 10 15.61 6.05 22.47
N ASP A 11 14.77 7.09 22.42
CA ASP A 11 13.44 7.07 23.05
C ASP A 11 12.61 8.31 22.67
N ARG A 12 12.22 8.42 21.40
CA ARG A 12 11.09 9.28 21.01
C ARG A 12 10.24 8.51 20.01
N PRO A 13 8.95 8.25 20.30
CA PRO A 13 8.05 7.71 19.29
C PRO A 13 7.99 8.70 18.12
N ALA A 14 8.21 8.20 16.91
CA ALA A 14 8.16 9.01 15.71
C ALA A 14 6.80 9.71 15.62
N GLY A 15 6.80 11.03 15.54
CA GLY A 15 5.56 11.82 15.41
C GLY A 15 5.03 11.79 13.97
N LEU A 16 3.76 12.19 13.74
CA LEU A 16 3.17 12.27 12.40
C LEU A 16 4.01 13.15 11.44
N GLY A 17 4.73 14.15 11.97
CA GLY A 17 5.65 14.97 11.19
C GLY A 17 6.90 14.23 10.70
N GLU A 18 7.37 13.21 11.44
CA GLU A 18 8.48 12.36 11.00
C GLU A 18 8.01 11.41 9.90
N ALA A 19 6.84 10.79 10.06
CA ALA A 19 6.23 9.95 9.03
C ALA A 19 5.99 10.72 7.71
N TRP A 20 5.47 11.94 7.79
CA TRP A 20 5.38 12.85 6.64
C TRP A 20 6.76 13.08 5.99
N SER A 21 7.79 13.33 6.80
CA SER A 21 9.14 13.60 6.31
C SER A 21 9.76 12.37 5.63
N ASP A 22 9.51 11.17 6.13
CA ASP A 22 9.93 9.92 5.51
C ASP A 22 9.27 9.72 4.14
N LEU A 23 7.97 9.99 4.01
CA LEU A 23 7.25 9.89 2.74
C LEU A 23 7.79 10.88 1.70
N VAL A 24 8.09 12.13 2.11
CA VAL A 24 8.73 13.11 1.23
C VAL A 24 10.11 12.60 0.76
N ARG A 25 10.95 12.10 1.68
CA ARG A 25 12.26 11.52 1.34
C ARG A 25 12.16 10.35 0.39
N LEU A 26 11.19 9.46 0.60
CA LEU A 26 10.92 8.33 -0.28
C LEU A 26 10.62 8.80 -1.71
N VAL A 27 9.66 9.72 -1.86
CA VAL A 27 9.27 10.21 -3.19
C VAL A 27 10.42 10.97 -3.87
N ALA A 28 11.17 11.78 -3.12
CA ALA A 28 12.36 12.46 -3.65
C ALA A 28 13.43 11.47 -4.14
N SER A 29 13.59 10.33 -3.45
CA SER A 29 14.62 9.34 -3.77
C SER A 29 14.25 8.42 -4.94
N TYR A 30 12.97 8.04 -5.05
CA TYR A 30 12.53 6.98 -5.97
C TYR A 30 11.51 7.43 -7.01
N GLY A 31 10.93 8.61 -6.86
CA GLY A 31 9.79 9.08 -7.63
C GLY A 31 10.00 10.45 -8.25
N ALA A 32 8.87 11.13 -8.49
CA ALA A 32 8.83 12.54 -8.88
C ALA A 32 7.95 13.29 -7.87
N LEU A 33 8.50 14.34 -7.28
CA LEU A 33 7.78 15.23 -6.38
C LEU A 33 6.76 16.08 -7.17
N GLU A 34 5.62 16.39 -6.54
CA GLU A 34 4.73 17.44 -7.07
C GLU A 34 5.36 18.83 -6.85
N PRO A 35 5.17 19.81 -7.77
CA PRO A 35 5.89 21.09 -7.77
C PRO A 35 5.70 21.97 -6.51
N GLU A 36 4.70 21.70 -5.67
CA GLU A 36 4.38 22.48 -4.45
C GLU A 36 5.02 21.92 -3.17
N ILE A 37 6.06 21.08 -3.28
CA ILE A 37 6.71 20.45 -2.12
C ILE A 37 8.15 20.94 -1.99
N PRO A 38 8.57 21.50 -0.83
CA PRO A 38 9.96 21.88 -0.61
C PRO A 38 10.88 20.66 -0.62
N GLU A 39 11.95 20.72 -1.41
CA GLU A 39 13.00 19.70 -1.52
C GLU A 39 13.78 19.52 -0.19
N PRO A 40 13.94 18.30 0.32
CA PRO A 40 15.00 17.96 1.28
C PRO A 40 16.32 17.66 0.56
N ALA A 41 17.43 18.22 1.07
CA ALA A 41 18.76 18.02 0.50
C ALA A 41 19.30 16.59 0.69
N ASP A 42 19.90 16.08 -0.39
CA ASP A 42 20.81 14.93 -0.56
C ASP A 42 20.33 13.54 -0.12
N VAL A 43 19.94 12.66 -1.08
CA VAL A 43 20.04 11.20 -0.92
C VAL A 43 20.30 10.48 -2.26
N ALA A 44 21.24 9.53 -2.23
CA ALA A 44 21.72 8.74 -3.36
C ALA A 44 20.77 7.61 -3.81
N ARG A 45 20.94 7.21 -5.08
CA ARG A 45 20.17 6.19 -5.81
C ARG A 45 20.29 4.77 -5.23
N ALA A 46 19.20 4.01 -5.23
CA ALA A 46 19.21 2.56 -4.99
C ALA A 46 18.34 1.76 -5.99
N GLU A 47 18.81 0.55 -6.28
CA GLU A 47 18.50 -0.41 -7.36
C GLU A 47 17.11 -1.12 -7.32
N PRO A 48 16.66 -1.74 -8.44
CA PRO A 48 15.31 -2.30 -8.62
C PRO A 48 15.15 -3.72 -8.04
N GLY A 49 14.12 -3.94 -7.20
CA GLY A 49 13.93 -5.23 -6.50
C GLY A 49 12.49 -5.76 -6.38
N CYS A 50 11.49 -5.16 -7.04
CA CYS A 50 10.12 -5.67 -7.02
C CYS A 50 9.56 -5.70 -8.45
N SER A 51 9.80 -6.78 -9.20
CA SER A 51 9.28 -6.90 -10.56
C SER A 51 7.90 -7.55 -10.54
N PHE A 52 6.88 -6.77 -10.88
CA PHE A 52 5.74 -7.32 -11.59
C PHE A 52 6.19 -7.49 -13.06
N GLY A 53 5.94 -8.66 -13.64
CA GLY A 53 6.41 -8.96 -14.98
C GLY A 53 5.66 -8.14 -16.03
N ARG A 54 6.39 -7.64 -17.04
CA ARG A 54 5.81 -7.09 -18.29
C ARG A 54 5.48 -8.18 -19.31
N ASP A 55 5.87 -9.43 -19.04
CA ASP A 55 5.72 -10.54 -19.99
C ASP A 55 4.27 -10.72 -20.44
N GLY A 56 4.08 -10.61 -21.75
CA GLY A 56 2.77 -10.78 -22.39
C GLY A 56 1.87 -9.54 -22.38
N MET A 57 2.31 -8.40 -21.83
CA MET A 57 1.56 -7.16 -21.94
C MET A 57 1.68 -6.57 -23.35
N ARG A 58 0.55 -6.17 -23.93
CA ARG A 58 0.48 -5.38 -25.17
C ARG A 58 -0.37 -4.15 -24.88
N ASP A 59 0.17 -2.98 -25.20
CA ASP A 59 -0.48 -1.68 -25.00
C ASP A 59 -1.13 -1.55 -23.60
N PRO A 60 -0.31 -1.57 -22.53
CA PRO A 60 -0.82 -1.57 -21.17
C PRO A 60 -1.59 -0.27 -20.91
N ARG A 61 -2.79 -0.38 -20.37
CA ARG A 61 -3.60 0.79 -20.06
C ARG A 61 -3.00 1.53 -18.86
N PRO A 62 -2.87 2.87 -18.90
CA PRO A 62 -2.42 3.62 -17.73
C PRO A 62 -3.47 3.56 -16.62
N ALA A 63 -3.00 3.46 -15.38
CA ALA A 63 -3.84 3.49 -14.17
C ALA A 63 -3.08 4.21 -13.06
N SER A 64 -3.82 4.72 -12.07
CA SER A 64 -3.24 5.35 -10.89
C SER A 64 -3.95 4.91 -9.63
N VAL A 65 -3.20 4.76 -8.54
CA VAL A 65 -3.75 4.43 -7.22
C VAL A 65 -3.28 5.42 -6.18
N LEU A 66 -4.15 5.78 -5.24
CA LEU A 66 -3.86 6.71 -4.16
C LEU A 66 -3.39 5.97 -2.91
N VAL A 67 -2.11 6.10 -2.60
CA VAL A 67 -1.53 5.66 -1.32
C VAL A 67 -1.63 6.83 -0.34
N LEU A 68 -2.81 6.96 0.28
CA LEU A 68 -3.13 8.07 1.18
C LEU A 68 -2.83 7.71 2.63
N PHE A 69 -1.86 8.38 3.23
CA PHE A 69 -1.57 8.32 4.65
C PHE A 69 -2.22 9.46 5.41
N GLY A 70 -2.51 9.28 6.70
CA GLY A 70 -3.03 10.34 7.55
C GLY A 70 -3.03 9.98 9.03
N ALA A 71 -3.66 10.84 9.83
CA ALA A 71 -3.88 10.61 11.25
C ALA A 71 -5.26 9.94 11.48
N MET A 72 -5.27 8.78 12.10
CA MET A 72 -6.47 8.06 12.48
C MET A 72 -7.18 8.79 13.62
N ASP A 73 -8.48 8.97 13.49
CA ASP A 73 -9.29 9.83 14.36
C ASP A 73 -10.24 9.05 15.29
N ASN A 74 -10.40 7.75 15.07
CA ASN A 74 -11.42 6.93 15.76
C ASN A 74 -10.85 5.79 16.62
N ARG A 75 -9.58 5.42 16.43
CA ARG A 75 -8.85 4.44 17.25
C ARG A 75 -7.34 4.57 17.05
N LEU A 76 -6.58 3.96 17.92
CA LEU A 76 -5.14 3.74 17.74
C LEU A 76 -4.89 2.33 17.20
N ALA A 77 -3.65 2.08 16.77
CA ALA A 77 -3.13 0.75 16.51
C ALA A 77 -3.22 -0.14 17.77
N ASP A 78 -3.48 -1.42 17.55
CA ASP A 78 -3.40 -2.45 18.58
C ASP A 78 -1.93 -2.87 18.81
N HIS A 79 -1.12 -2.85 17.74
CA HIS A 79 0.32 -3.10 17.82
C HIS A 79 1.10 -1.83 18.19
N GLN A 80 2.10 -1.98 19.06
CA GLN A 80 2.95 -0.88 19.52
C GLN A 80 4.36 -1.02 18.93
N THR A 81 4.86 0.07 18.37
CA THR A 81 6.19 0.16 17.75
C THR A 81 6.69 1.60 17.79
N ASP A 82 8.00 1.79 17.88
CA ASP A 82 8.61 3.13 17.87
C ASP A 82 8.85 3.65 16.45
N LEU A 83 8.65 2.80 15.44
CA LEU A 83 8.93 3.10 14.02
C LEU A 83 7.95 4.11 13.43
N VAL A 84 6.70 4.09 13.89
CA VAL A 84 5.63 4.95 13.37
C VAL A 84 4.68 5.37 14.51
N PRO A 85 4.00 6.52 14.39
CA PRO A 85 2.93 6.88 15.31
C PRO A 85 1.82 5.82 15.36
N ALA A 86 1.25 5.59 16.54
CA ALA A 86 0.14 4.66 16.73
C ALA A 86 -1.15 5.09 16.00
N ASP A 87 -1.26 6.37 15.63
CA ASP A 87 -2.36 6.96 14.86
C ASP A 87 -2.01 7.16 13.38
N LEU A 88 -0.83 6.75 12.89
CA LEU A 88 -0.56 6.78 11.46
C LEU A 88 -1.39 5.69 10.76
N ASP A 89 -2.11 6.04 9.70
CA ASP A 89 -2.88 5.07 8.93
C ASP A 89 -2.74 5.19 7.42
N VAL A 90 -3.32 4.23 6.71
CA VAL A 90 -3.47 4.21 5.26
C VAL A 90 -4.91 3.91 4.86
N LEU A 91 -5.44 4.64 3.87
CA LEU A 91 -6.78 4.44 3.32
C LEU A 91 -6.81 3.27 2.34
N LEU A 92 -7.78 2.37 2.51
CA LEU A 92 -8.02 1.21 1.66
C LEU A 92 -9.51 1.02 1.35
N THR A 93 -9.79 0.34 0.25
CA THR A 93 -11.12 -0.08 -0.17
C THR A 93 -11.20 -1.60 -0.26
N GLN A 94 -12.39 -2.15 -0.02
CA GLN A 94 -12.71 -3.54 -0.33
C GLN A 94 -13.64 -3.54 -1.53
N ARG A 95 -13.16 -4.10 -2.64
CA ARG A 95 -13.94 -4.20 -3.88
C ARG A 95 -15.23 -4.97 -3.67
N SER A 96 -16.29 -4.60 -4.38
CA SER A 96 -17.58 -5.29 -4.29
C SER A 96 -17.43 -6.77 -4.64
N THR A 97 -18.16 -7.62 -3.92
CA THR A 97 -18.17 -9.07 -4.15
C THR A 97 -18.90 -9.44 -5.46
N ARG A 98 -19.66 -8.48 -6.04
CA ARG A 98 -20.41 -8.64 -7.29
C ARG A 98 -19.55 -8.45 -8.54
N LEU A 99 -18.35 -7.90 -8.40
CA LEU A 99 -17.49 -7.59 -9.54
C LEU A 99 -16.96 -8.85 -10.22
N ARG A 100 -16.94 -8.83 -11.55
CA ARG A 100 -16.38 -9.93 -12.37
C ARG A 100 -14.88 -10.13 -12.18
N LYS A 101 -14.15 -9.06 -11.83
CA LYS A 101 -12.70 -9.06 -11.64
C LYS A 101 -12.38 -8.64 -10.21
N HIS A 102 -11.53 -9.44 -9.57
CA HIS A 102 -11.00 -9.16 -8.23
C HIS A 102 -12.08 -8.93 -7.15
N PRO A 103 -13.16 -9.74 -7.09
CA PRO A 103 -14.23 -9.54 -6.11
C PRO A 103 -13.69 -9.65 -4.68
N GLY A 104 -14.11 -8.73 -3.80
CA GLY A 104 -13.72 -8.70 -2.39
C GLY A 104 -12.27 -8.34 -2.10
N GLN A 105 -11.41 -8.12 -3.11
CA GLN A 105 -9.99 -7.81 -2.89
C GLN A 105 -9.82 -6.44 -2.24
N ILE A 106 -8.80 -6.32 -1.38
CA ILE A 106 -8.41 -5.05 -0.78
C ILE A 106 -7.49 -4.28 -1.72
N ALA A 107 -7.82 -3.03 -1.97
CA ALA A 107 -7.11 -2.15 -2.88
C ALA A 107 -6.87 -0.78 -2.24
N PHE A 108 -5.91 -0.05 -2.78
CA PHE A 108 -5.93 1.40 -2.69
C PHE A 108 -7.09 1.94 -3.54
N PRO A 109 -7.70 3.08 -3.19
CA PRO A 109 -8.58 3.78 -4.11
C PRO A 109 -7.84 4.10 -5.41
N GLY A 110 -8.48 3.91 -6.56
CA GLY A 110 -7.85 4.17 -7.85
C GLY A 110 -8.36 3.32 -9.01
N GLY A 111 -8.02 3.76 -10.21
CA GLY A 111 -8.58 3.19 -11.42
C GLY A 111 -7.78 3.52 -12.68
N ALA A 112 -8.45 3.37 -13.81
CA ALA A 112 -7.84 3.65 -15.11
C ALA A 112 -7.69 5.16 -15.29
N ARG A 113 -6.60 5.57 -15.95
CA ARG A 113 -6.42 6.96 -16.33
C ARG A 113 -7.20 7.25 -17.60
N ASP A 114 -8.04 8.28 -17.55
CA ASP A 114 -8.78 8.76 -18.70
C ASP A 114 -7.89 9.64 -19.59
N PRO A 115 -8.14 9.71 -20.91
CA PRO A 115 -7.37 10.57 -21.82
C PRO A 115 -7.33 12.04 -21.39
N GLU A 116 -8.38 12.51 -20.73
CA GLU A 116 -8.55 13.89 -20.25
C GLU A 116 -7.86 14.14 -18.91
N ASP A 117 -7.43 13.11 -18.18
CA ASP A 117 -6.75 13.27 -16.90
C ASP A 117 -5.36 13.92 -17.12
N PRO A 118 -5.09 15.13 -16.59
CA PRO A 118 -3.84 15.85 -16.85
C PRO A 118 -2.61 15.19 -16.22
N SER A 119 -2.78 14.37 -15.18
CA SER A 119 -1.69 13.68 -14.49
C SER A 119 -2.16 12.39 -13.81
N ALA A 120 -1.20 11.56 -13.37
CA ALA A 120 -1.49 10.39 -12.54
C ALA A 120 -2.09 10.79 -11.17
N ALA A 121 -1.60 11.89 -10.59
CA ALA A 121 -2.13 12.44 -9.35
C ALA A 121 -3.60 12.86 -9.47
N PHE A 122 -3.97 13.52 -10.57
CA PHE A 122 -5.35 13.88 -10.85
C PHE A 122 -6.25 12.64 -10.96
N CYS A 123 -5.83 11.64 -11.76
CA CYS A 123 -6.53 10.37 -11.89
C CYS A 123 -6.76 9.70 -10.53
N ALA A 124 -5.71 9.54 -9.72
CA ALA A 124 -5.83 8.89 -8.41
C ALA A 124 -6.78 9.64 -7.46
N LEU A 125 -6.77 10.98 -7.47
CA LEU A 125 -7.68 11.79 -6.65
C LEU A 125 -9.13 11.73 -7.13
N ARG A 126 -9.35 11.80 -8.46
CA ARG A 126 -10.69 11.65 -9.07
C ARG A 126 -11.29 10.30 -8.69
N GLU A 127 -10.56 9.21 -8.93
CA GLU A 127 -10.99 7.85 -8.60
C GLU A 127 -11.23 7.69 -7.09
N ALA A 128 -10.35 8.23 -6.24
CA ALA A 128 -10.57 8.18 -4.80
C ALA A 128 -11.83 8.96 -4.36
N GLN A 129 -12.12 10.10 -4.99
CA GLN A 129 -13.35 10.85 -4.75
C GLN A 129 -14.58 10.05 -5.20
N GLU A 130 -14.54 9.45 -6.39
CA GLU A 130 -15.62 8.65 -6.96
C GLU A 130 -15.90 7.39 -6.13
N GLU A 131 -14.87 6.66 -5.70
CA GLU A 131 -15.04 5.40 -4.97
C GLU A 131 -15.36 5.61 -3.47
N THR A 132 -14.82 6.67 -2.86
CA THR A 132 -14.82 6.82 -1.39
C THR A 132 -15.47 8.10 -0.85
N GLY A 133 -15.83 9.04 -1.73
CA GLY A 133 -16.34 10.35 -1.34
C GLY A 133 -15.29 11.26 -0.70
N LEU A 134 -14.00 10.88 -0.81
CA LEU A 134 -12.86 11.67 -0.35
C LEU A 134 -12.93 13.09 -0.94
N ASP A 135 -12.76 14.11 -0.10
CA ASP A 135 -12.60 15.50 -0.54
C ASP A 135 -11.14 15.73 -0.96
N PRO A 136 -10.84 15.89 -2.27
CA PRO A 136 -9.47 16.04 -2.75
C PRO A 136 -8.79 17.31 -2.21
N THR A 137 -9.56 18.33 -1.82
CA THR A 137 -8.99 19.59 -1.31
C THR A 137 -8.27 19.41 0.02
N GLY A 138 -8.65 18.38 0.79
CA GLY A 138 -8.01 18.00 2.05
C GLY A 138 -6.76 17.14 1.88
N VAL A 139 -6.43 16.74 0.65
CA VAL A 139 -5.31 15.86 0.34
C VAL A 139 -4.14 16.66 -0.20
N ARG A 140 -2.96 16.43 0.37
CA ARG A 140 -1.69 16.92 -0.15
C ARG A 140 -0.97 15.79 -0.85
N VAL A 141 -0.91 15.85 -2.18
CA VAL A 141 -0.10 14.90 -2.95
C VAL A 141 1.37 15.17 -2.67
N ILE A 142 2.13 14.11 -2.36
CA ILE A 142 3.59 14.16 -2.16
C ILE A 142 4.29 13.89 -3.50
N GLY A 143 3.73 13.01 -4.31
CA GLY A 143 4.20 12.76 -5.66
C GLY A 143 3.96 11.34 -6.10
N THR A 144 4.61 10.96 -7.19
CA THR A 144 4.40 9.65 -7.83
C THR A 144 5.61 8.77 -7.66
N LEU A 145 5.40 7.49 -7.43
CA LEU A 145 6.44 6.46 -7.54
C LEU A 145 6.46 5.87 -8.97
N PRO A 146 7.52 5.16 -9.36
CA PRO A 146 7.62 4.55 -10.68
C PRO A 146 6.42 3.64 -10.97
N SER A 147 5.98 3.64 -12.23
CA SER A 147 4.86 2.82 -12.66
C SER A 147 5.19 1.33 -12.54
N ILE A 148 4.17 0.57 -12.14
CA ILE A 148 4.27 -0.86 -11.89
C ILE A 148 3.41 -1.60 -12.92
N PRO A 149 4.01 -2.46 -13.77
CA PRO A 149 3.28 -3.18 -14.81
C PRO A 149 2.53 -4.39 -14.24
N LEU A 150 1.20 -4.44 -14.39
CA LEU A 150 0.33 -5.49 -13.89
C LEU A 150 -0.17 -6.39 -15.03
N ALA A 151 0.62 -7.39 -15.41
CA ALA A 151 0.27 -8.32 -16.50
C ALA A 151 -1.08 -9.04 -16.30
N VAL A 152 -1.50 -9.27 -15.05
CA VAL A 152 -2.77 -9.95 -14.73
C VAL A 152 -4.01 -9.15 -15.16
N SER A 153 -3.90 -7.82 -15.23
CA SER A 153 -4.99 -6.90 -15.56
C SER A 153 -4.71 -6.03 -16.79
N ASN A 154 -3.51 -6.17 -17.38
CA ASN A 154 -2.97 -5.36 -18.47
C ASN A 154 -3.00 -3.85 -18.18
N PHE A 155 -2.63 -3.49 -16.95
CA PHE A 155 -2.48 -2.10 -16.53
C PHE A 155 -1.01 -1.77 -16.25
N GLU A 156 -0.64 -0.52 -16.47
CA GLU A 156 0.59 0.08 -15.95
C GLU A 156 0.18 1.10 -14.88
N THR A 157 0.35 0.72 -13.61
CA THR A 157 -0.25 1.42 -12.48
C THR A 157 0.76 2.30 -11.77
N THR A 158 0.47 3.59 -11.63
CA THR A 158 1.31 4.57 -10.95
C THR A 158 0.82 4.79 -9.51
N PRO A 159 1.63 4.47 -8.48
CA PRO A 159 1.29 4.81 -7.11
C PRO A 159 1.49 6.30 -6.86
N VAL A 160 0.44 6.97 -6.38
CA VAL A 160 0.44 8.37 -5.97
C VAL A 160 0.48 8.42 -4.45
N VAL A 161 1.61 8.86 -3.89
CA VAL A 161 1.78 8.99 -2.43
C VAL A 161 1.22 10.33 -2.00
N ALA A 162 0.36 10.31 -0.99
CA ALA A 162 -0.32 11.51 -0.52
C ALA A 162 -0.52 11.50 0.99
N TRP A 163 -0.77 12.68 1.54
CA TRP A 163 -1.08 12.90 2.94
C TRP A 163 -2.43 13.58 3.12
N TRP A 164 -3.21 13.10 4.07
CA TRP A 164 -4.52 13.64 4.39
C TRP A 164 -4.40 14.82 5.36
N ALA A 165 -4.06 15.99 4.82
CA ALA A 165 -3.81 17.21 5.60
C ALA A 165 -5.07 17.73 6.31
N ARG A 166 -6.24 17.57 5.70
CA ARG A 166 -7.54 17.85 6.30
C ARG A 166 -8.48 16.67 6.07
N PRO A 167 -8.60 15.74 7.03
CA PRO A 167 -9.48 14.57 6.93
C PRO A 167 -10.92 14.94 6.58
N SER A 168 -11.51 14.18 5.64
CA SER A 168 -12.93 14.24 5.31
C SER A 168 -13.60 12.92 5.69
N LYS A 169 -14.93 12.92 5.79
CA LYS A 169 -15.65 11.65 5.86
C LYS A 169 -15.42 10.88 4.56
N VAL A 170 -15.21 9.58 4.68
CA VAL A 170 -15.17 8.65 3.55
C VAL A 170 -16.11 7.49 3.84
N ALA A 171 -16.75 7.01 2.78
CA ALA A 171 -17.69 5.90 2.82
C ALA A 171 -17.76 5.28 1.42
N VAL A 172 -18.36 4.10 1.30
CA VAL A 172 -18.69 3.56 -0.03
C VAL A 172 -19.64 4.53 -0.72
N VAL A 173 -19.29 4.96 -1.93
CA VAL A 173 -20.15 5.80 -2.77
C VAL A 173 -21.06 4.93 -3.65
N ASP A 174 -20.51 3.87 -4.23
CA ASP A 174 -21.24 2.88 -5.02
C ASP A 174 -20.98 1.45 -4.52
N ASP A 175 -22.05 0.79 -4.05
CA ASP A 175 -22.03 -0.58 -3.54
C ASP A 175 -21.74 -1.64 -4.63
N ASP A 176 -21.94 -1.29 -5.90
CA ASP A 176 -21.57 -2.16 -7.02
C ASP A 176 -20.05 -2.15 -7.29
N GLU A 177 -19.33 -1.14 -6.78
CA GLU A 177 -17.88 -1.01 -6.93
C GLU A 177 -17.11 -1.41 -5.67
N ALA A 178 -17.59 -1.03 -4.48
CA ALA A 178 -16.97 -1.33 -3.20
C ALA A 178 -17.98 -1.84 -2.16
N THR A 179 -17.52 -2.60 -1.18
CA THR A 179 -18.33 -3.04 -0.02
C THR A 179 -17.84 -2.43 1.30
N ARG A 180 -16.63 -1.88 1.30
CA ARG A 180 -16.06 -1.20 2.47
C ARG A 180 -15.05 -0.15 2.03
N VAL A 181 -15.07 0.99 2.70
CA VAL A 181 -13.96 1.94 2.74
C VAL A 181 -13.48 1.98 4.19
N PHE A 182 -12.18 1.82 4.41
CA PHE A 182 -11.63 1.73 5.75
C PHE A 182 -10.18 2.19 5.80
N ARG A 183 -9.77 2.59 6.99
CA ARG A 183 -8.40 2.99 7.28
C ARG A 183 -7.76 1.92 8.16
N VAL A 184 -6.48 1.63 7.92
CA VAL A 184 -5.72 0.65 8.71
C VAL A 184 -4.52 1.35 9.34
N PRO A 185 -4.33 1.30 10.66
CA PRO A 185 -3.12 1.79 11.29
C PRO A 185 -1.90 1.11 10.69
N VAL A 186 -0.89 1.89 10.36
CA VAL A 186 0.35 1.37 9.78
C VAL A 186 1.02 0.43 10.77
N ALA A 187 1.04 0.74 12.07
CA ALA A 187 1.61 -0.16 13.08
C ALA A 187 0.93 -1.55 13.08
N ASP A 188 -0.39 -1.65 12.90
CA ASP A 188 -1.08 -2.96 12.77
C ASP A 188 -0.58 -3.73 11.53
N LEU A 189 -0.25 -3.05 10.42
CA LEU A 189 0.34 -3.67 9.23
C LEU A 189 1.81 -4.08 9.44
N LEU A 190 2.53 -3.42 10.33
CA LEU A 190 3.92 -3.72 10.65
C LEU A 190 4.06 -4.92 11.58
N ASP A 191 3.04 -5.18 12.41
CA ASP A 191 3.00 -6.30 13.35
C ASP A 191 3.45 -7.62 12.69
N PRO A 192 4.55 -8.24 13.17
CA PRO A 192 5.00 -9.54 12.68
C PRO A 192 3.92 -10.62 12.69
N GLN A 193 2.91 -10.53 13.56
CA GLN A 193 1.76 -11.44 13.62
C GLN A 193 0.76 -11.23 12.48
N HIS A 194 0.68 -10.04 11.90
CA HIS A 194 -0.17 -9.77 10.73
C HIS A 194 0.56 -9.99 9.40
N ARG A 195 1.89 -10.09 9.39
CA ARG A 195 2.71 -10.34 8.19
C ARG A 195 2.76 -11.83 7.83
N VAL A 196 2.37 -12.17 6.60
CA VAL A 196 2.39 -13.53 6.06
C VAL A 196 2.83 -13.57 4.59
N ARG A 197 3.15 -14.75 4.08
CA ARG A 197 3.36 -15.00 2.65
C ARG A 197 2.12 -15.65 2.05
N ALA A 198 1.43 -14.95 1.16
CA ALA A 198 0.40 -15.58 0.33
C ALA A 198 1.08 -16.44 -0.75
N THR A 199 0.65 -17.70 -0.89
CA THR A 199 1.19 -18.63 -1.89
C THR A 199 0.11 -19.05 -2.87
N LEU A 200 0.44 -19.04 -4.16
CA LEU A 200 -0.44 -19.44 -5.25
C LEU A 200 0.26 -20.47 -6.14
N LYS A 201 -0.35 -21.64 -6.30
CA LYS A 201 0.09 -22.65 -7.28
C LYS A 201 -0.40 -22.25 -8.66
N ARG A 202 0.52 -22.05 -9.61
CA ARG A 202 0.16 -21.77 -11.01
C ARG A 202 0.08 -23.08 -11.80
N PRO A 203 -0.88 -23.22 -12.74
CA PRO A 203 -0.89 -24.32 -13.70
C PRO A 203 0.43 -24.35 -14.49
N ARG A 204 0.85 -25.56 -14.91
CA ARG A 204 2.07 -25.75 -15.70
C ARG A 204 2.04 -24.91 -16.98
N ARG A 205 3.15 -24.22 -17.28
CA ARG A 205 3.53 -23.92 -18.66
C ARG A 205 4.63 -24.91 -19.06
N ASP A 206 4.71 -25.24 -20.35
CA ASP A 206 5.41 -26.35 -21.05
C ASP A 206 6.85 -26.80 -20.62
N SER A 207 7.42 -26.37 -19.49
CA SER A 207 8.83 -26.61 -19.15
C SER A 207 9.13 -27.20 -17.75
N GLY A 208 8.16 -27.65 -16.93
CA GLY A 208 8.50 -28.35 -15.68
C GLY A 208 7.46 -28.38 -14.55
N LEU A 209 7.96 -28.48 -13.30
CA LEU A 209 7.18 -28.51 -12.06
C LEU A 209 6.25 -27.27 -11.94
N PRO A 210 5.08 -27.37 -11.28
CA PRO A 210 4.22 -26.22 -11.02
C PRO A 210 4.99 -25.12 -10.29
N GLY A 211 4.97 -23.90 -10.83
CA GLY A 211 5.55 -22.75 -10.15
C GLY A 211 4.66 -22.33 -8.98
N VAL A 212 5.23 -22.27 -7.78
CA VAL A 212 4.58 -21.62 -6.63
C VAL A 212 5.03 -20.17 -6.61
N VAL A 213 4.08 -19.25 -6.79
CA VAL A 213 4.35 -17.83 -6.58
C VAL A 213 4.05 -17.50 -5.13
N SER A 214 4.96 -16.77 -4.50
CA SER A 214 4.82 -16.32 -3.12
C SER A 214 4.99 -14.81 -3.08
N THR A 215 4.04 -14.11 -2.45
CA THR A 215 4.03 -12.65 -2.30
C THR A 215 3.78 -12.27 -0.85
N PRO A 216 4.20 -11.06 -0.41
CA PRO A 216 3.77 -10.55 0.89
C PRO A 216 2.24 -10.46 0.94
N ALA A 217 1.70 -10.59 2.14
CA ALA A 217 0.32 -10.34 2.47
C ALA A 217 0.17 -9.96 3.95
N PHE A 218 -0.95 -9.33 4.27
CA PHE A 218 -1.26 -8.83 5.61
C PHE A 218 -2.64 -9.34 6.03
N THR A 219 -2.73 -9.98 7.20
CA THR A 219 -4.00 -10.37 7.82
C THR A 219 -4.43 -9.26 8.77
N VAL A 220 -5.24 -8.33 8.28
CA VAL A 220 -5.69 -7.15 9.04
C VAL A 220 -7.17 -6.86 8.78
N ALA A 221 -7.84 -6.21 9.72
CA ALA A 221 -9.25 -5.80 9.58
C ALA A 221 -10.18 -6.91 9.09
N ASN A 222 -9.96 -8.13 9.61
CA ASN A 222 -10.65 -9.39 9.31
C ASN A 222 -10.66 -9.78 7.83
N THR A 223 -9.64 -9.35 7.09
CA THR A 223 -9.46 -9.64 5.67
C THR A 223 -7.99 -9.91 5.36
N LEU A 224 -7.71 -10.26 4.11
CA LEU A 224 -6.35 -10.46 3.61
C LEU A 224 -6.04 -9.36 2.59
N VAL A 225 -5.04 -8.54 2.89
CA VAL A 225 -4.42 -7.66 1.90
C VAL A 225 -3.34 -8.47 1.21
N TRP A 226 -3.45 -8.67 -0.11
CA TRP A 226 -2.52 -9.48 -0.89
C TRP A 226 -2.38 -8.92 -2.31
N GLY A 227 -1.49 -9.53 -3.11
CA GLY A 227 -1.30 -9.14 -4.51
C GLY A 227 -0.68 -7.75 -4.63
N PHE A 228 -1.18 -6.94 -5.57
CA PHE A 228 -0.61 -5.64 -5.88
C PHE A 228 -0.51 -4.71 -4.66
N THR A 229 -1.61 -4.54 -3.94
CA THR A 229 -1.71 -3.68 -2.76
C THR A 229 -0.68 -4.07 -1.70
N ALA A 230 -0.58 -5.36 -1.37
CA ALA A 230 0.36 -5.84 -0.36
C ALA A 230 1.83 -5.70 -0.81
N MET A 231 2.12 -5.89 -2.10
CA MET A 231 3.48 -5.71 -2.62
C MET A 231 3.91 -4.25 -2.58
N VAL A 232 3.00 -3.32 -2.88
CA VAL A 232 3.27 -1.88 -2.73
C VAL A 232 3.50 -1.53 -1.26
N LEU A 233 2.62 -1.96 -0.34
CA LEU A 233 2.79 -1.72 1.10
C LEU A 233 4.09 -2.30 1.66
N ASP A 234 4.38 -3.59 1.40
CA ASP A 234 5.60 -4.26 1.87
C ASP A 234 6.86 -3.53 1.37
N ARG A 235 6.87 -3.13 0.09
CA ARG A 235 8.00 -2.39 -0.48
C ARG A 235 8.12 -0.98 0.09
N LEU A 236 7.01 -0.28 0.30
CA LEU A 236 7.00 1.04 0.94
C LEU A 236 7.60 0.96 2.35
N PHE A 237 7.13 0.01 3.17
CA PHE A 237 7.62 -0.14 4.53
C PHE A 237 9.11 -0.50 4.59
N ASP A 238 9.58 -1.35 3.67
CA ASP A 238 11.01 -1.66 3.56
C ASP A 238 11.83 -0.41 3.18
N LEU A 239 11.36 0.39 2.22
CA LEU A 239 12.07 1.59 1.75
C LEU A 239 12.03 2.76 2.75
N LEU A 240 10.95 2.87 3.52
CA LEU A 240 10.79 3.86 4.59
C LEU A 240 11.56 3.48 5.86
N GLY A 241 12.07 2.24 5.96
CA GLY A 241 12.67 1.72 7.17
C GLY A 241 11.67 1.44 8.29
N TRP A 242 10.37 1.34 7.95
CA TRP A 242 9.29 1.06 8.91
C TRP A 242 9.08 -0.44 9.12
N ALA A 243 9.70 -1.31 8.32
CA ALA A 243 9.46 -2.75 8.40
C ALA A 243 10.09 -3.41 9.65
N GLU A 244 9.24 -4.03 10.47
CA GLU A 244 9.70 -4.93 11.54
C GLU A 244 10.11 -6.30 10.99
N PRO A 245 11.11 -6.97 11.58
CA PRO A 245 11.43 -8.35 11.26
C PRO A 245 10.26 -9.30 11.55
N TRP A 246 9.95 -10.19 10.61
CA TRP A 246 8.86 -11.16 10.76
C TRP A 246 9.20 -12.51 10.14
N ASP A 247 8.51 -13.57 10.59
CA ASP A 247 8.77 -14.93 10.12
C ASP A 247 8.23 -15.16 8.69
N ARG A 248 9.15 -15.15 7.72
CA ARG A 248 8.85 -15.37 6.28
C ARG A 248 8.38 -16.80 5.96
N ASN A 249 8.39 -17.73 6.93
CA ASN A 249 7.84 -19.08 6.75
C ASN A 249 6.33 -19.16 6.96
N ARG A 250 5.72 -18.17 7.64
CA ARG A 250 4.28 -18.09 7.84
C ARG A 250 3.59 -17.90 6.49
N ARG A 251 2.75 -18.85 6.10
CA ARG A 251 2.15 -18.89 4.76
C ARG A 251 0.64 -19.05 4.81
N ILE A 252 -0.03 -18.52 3.78
CA ILE A 252 -1.44 -18.76 3.51
C ILE A 252 -1.54 -19.27 2.07
N ASP A 253 -2.06 -20.49 1.88
CA ASP A 253 -2.36 -21.00 0.53
C ASP A 253 -3.65 -20.36 0.02
N ILE A 254 -3.51 -19.48 -0.97
CA ILE A 254 -4.62 -18.80 -1.64
C ILE A 254 -4.97 -19.46 -2.99
N THR A 255 -4.48 -20.67 -3.25
CA THR A 255 -4.80 -21.41 -4.47
C THR A 255 -6.29 -21.74 -4.53
N GLY A 256 -7.00 -21.18 -5.51
CA GLY A 256 -8.45 -21.35 -5.66
C GLY A 256 -9.28 -20.60 -4.63
N TRP A 257 -8.65 -19.79 -3.77
CA TRP A 257 -9.33 -18.89 -2.86
C TRP A 257 -9.69 -17.57 -3.56
N ASP A 258 -10.80 -16.96 -3.14
CA ASP A 258 -11.20 -15.63 -3.56
C ASP A 258 -11.54 -14.80 -2.31
N ALA A 259 -11.39 -13.48 -2.41
CA ALA A 259 -11.46 -12.58 -1.27
C ALA A 259 -12.89 -12.32 -0.75
N THR A 260 -13.90 -13.01 -1.28
CA THR A 260 -15.26 -13.00 -0.72
C THR A 260 -15.43 -14.04 0.40
N LYS A 261 -14.46 -14.95 0.56
CA LYS A 261 -14.46 -16.02 1.55
C LYS A 261 -13.61 -15.66 2.77
N PRO A 262 -13.83 -16.32 3.92
CA PRO A 262 -12.94 -16.20 5.08
C PRO A 262 -11.48 -16.45 4.70
N VAL A 263 -10.57 -15.74 5.37
CA VAL A 263 -9.12 -15.89 5.17
C VAL A 263 -8.70 -17.32 5.53
N PRO A 264 -7.95 -18.04 4.68
CA PRO A 264 -7.49 -19.39 5.01
C PRO A 264 -6.55 -19.38 6.22
N PRO A 265 -6.41 -20.52 6.93
CA PRO A 265 -5.51 -20.60 8.08
C PRO A 265 -4.05 -20.39 7.68
N ILE A 266 -3.28 -19.84 8.60
CA ILE A 266 -1.83 -19.69 8.47
C ILE A 266 -1.17 -21.05 8.74
N SER A 267 -0.31 -21.48 7.81
CA SER A 267 0.56 -22.66 7.91
C SER A 267 2.00 -22.28 8.24
#